data_AF-A0AAW2TG33-F1
#
_entry.id   AF-A0AAW2TG33-F1
#
_cell.length_a   1.000
_cell.length_b   1.000
_cell.length_c   1.000
_cell.angle_alpha   90.00
_cell.angle_beta   90.00
_cell.angle_gamma   90.00
#
_symmetry.space_group_name_H-M   'P 1'
#
loop_
_entity.id
_entity.type
_entity.pdbx_description
1 polymer ?
#
loop_
_entity_poly.entity_id
_entity_poly.type
_entity_poly.pdbx_seq_one_letter_code
_entity_poly.pdbx_strand_id
1 'polypeptide(L)'
;MVIEHIEGIFRKFLWRGSSSKGCAKVAWAQVCLSKEQGGQGLQRLGAMNKALMARHLWDIIAMNDKSLWVKWVMRYMLKGHSEWTLRDSSGSSTWKKVLQLRSIIMPKIEYRIGDGNTFGTLMEY
;
A
#
# COMPACT_ATOMS: atom_id res chain seq x y z
N MET A 1 14.43 -2.14 -3.31
CA MET A 1 14.68 -3.00 -4.49
C MET A 1 13.62 -2.88 -5.59
N VAL A 2 12.45 -3.52 -5.53
CA VAL A 2 11.51 -3.52 -6.69
C VAL A 2 10.98 -2.13 -7.02
N ILE A 3 10.51 -1.38 -6.01
CA ILE A 3 9.98 -0.02 -6.20
C ILE A 3 11.04 0.91 -6.81
N GLU A 4 12.26 0.87 -6.27
CA GLU A 4 13.38 1.70 -6.74
C GLU A 4 13.79 1.33 -8.16
N HIS A 5 13.71 0.06 -8.53
CA HIS A 5 13.96 -0.40 -9.89
C HIS A 5 12.94 0.18 -10.87
N ILE A 6 11.64 0.11 -10.52
CA ILE A 6 10.57 0.69 -11.34
C ILE A 6 10.70 2.21 -11.42
N GLU A 7 10.97 2.89 -10.30
CA GLU A 7 11.27 4.33 -10.32
C GLU A 7 12.48 4.65 -11.20
N GLY A 8 13.49 3.77 -11.23
CA GLY A 8 14.64 3.86 -12.12
C GLY A 8 14.25 3.79 -13.60
N ILE A 9 13.32 2.90 -13.96
CA ILE A 9 12.77 2.80 -15.32
C ILE A 9 12.03 4.09 -15.68
N PHE A 10 11.18 4.61 -14.78
CA PHE A 10 10.44 5.86 -15.03
C PHE A 10 11.37 7.07 -15.18
N ARG A 11 12.41 7.17 -14.34
CA ARG A 11 13.46 8.20 -14.45
C ARG A 11 14.19 8.12 -15.79
N LYS A 12 14.57 6.90 -16.20
CA LYS A 12 15.24 6.68 -17.50
C LYS A 12 14.34 7.07 -18.65
N PHE A 13 13.08 6.64 -18.63
CA PHE A 13 12.09 7.00 -19.64
C PHE A 13 11.93 8.53 -19.74
N LEU A 14 11.75 9.21 -18.60
CA LEU A 14 11.52 10.65 -18.56
C LEU A 14 12.71 11.47 -19.10
N TRP A 15 13.94 11.11 -18.75
CA TRP A 15 15.12 11.92 -19.06
C TRP A 15 15.92 11.46 -20.28
N ARG A 16 15.80 10.20 -20.66
CA ARG A 16 16.56 9.61 -21.76
C ARG A 16 15.68 9.16 -22.93
N GLY A 17 14.39 8.94 -22.70
CA GLY A 17 13.50 8.37 -23.72
C GLY A 17 14.06 7.06 -24.27
N SER A 18 14.14 6.94 -25.60
CA SER A 18 14.76 5.82 -26.31
C SER A 18 16.27 5.99 -26.54
N SER A 19 16.85 7.12 -26.14
CA SER A 19 18.26 7.41 -26.38
C SER A 19 19.15 6.88 -25.26
N SER A 20 20.37 6.44 -25.60
CA SER A 20 21.37 6.03 -24.61
C SER A 20 22.01 7.23 -23.89
N LYS A 21 21.84 8.44 -24.42
CA LYS A 21 22.41 9.69 -23.92
C LYS A 21 21.32 10.56 -23.27
N GLY A 22 21.56 11.00 -22.04
CA GLY A 22 20.69 11.91 -21.31
C GLY A 22 21.01 11.99 -19.82
N CYS A 23 21.01 13.21 -19.29
CA CYS A 23 21.26 13.56 -17.90
C CYS A 23 19.93 13.92 -17.21
N ALA A 24 19.78 13.56 -15.93
CA ALA A 24 18.63 13.99 -15.14
C ALA A 24 18.73 15.51 -14.91
N LYS A 25 17.79 16.27 -15.50
CA LYS A 25 17.77 17.74 -15.39
C LYS A 25 17.16 18.22 -14.07
N VAL A 26 16.27 17.41 -13.49
CA VAL A 26 15.57 17.71 -12.24
C VAL A 26 15.62 16.49 -11.32
N ALA A 27 15.84 16.72 -10.03
CA ALA A 27 15.82 15.66 -9.03
C ALA A 27 14.45 14.95 -9.03
N TRP A 28 14.44 13.61 -8.94
CA TRP A 28 13.18 12.84 -8.98
C TRP A 28 12.18 13.26 -7.89
N ALA A 29 12.68 13.66 -6.72
CA ALA A 29 11.83 14.16 -5.64
C ALA A 29 11.03 15.41 -6.06
N GLN A 30 11.62 16.30 -6.85
CA GLN A 30 10.98 17.53 -7.35
C GLN A 30 9.95 17.22 -8.45
N VAL A 31 10.26 16.25 -9.32
CA VAL A 31 9.28 15.74 -10.31
C VAL A 31 8.05 15.17 -9.59
N CYS A 32 8.26 14.54 -8.43
CA CYS A 32 7.19 13.92 -7.67
C CYS A 32 6.34 14.87 -6.82
N LEU A 33 6.66 16.16 -6.78
CA LEU A 33 5.82 17.16 -6.09
C LEU A 33 4.51 17.38 -6.85
N SER A 34 3.50 17.91 -6.16
CA SER A 34 2.24 18.30 -6.82
C SER A 34 2.50 19.41 -7.85
N LYS A 35 1.58 19.56 -8.81
CA LYS A 35 1.68 20.65 -9.80
C LYS A 35 1.65 22.03 -9.13
N GLU A 36 0.90 22.17 -8.04
CA GLU A 36 0.82 23.38 -7.21
C GLU A 36 2.18 23.71 -6.54
N GLN A 37 2.97 22.68 -6.23
CA GLN A 37 4.32 22.81 -5.67
C GLN A 37 5.42 22.87 -6.75
N GLY A 38 5.04 23.06 -8.03
CA GLY A 38 5.98 23.17 -9.15
C GLY A 38 6.54 21.83 -9.67
N GLY A 39 5.98 20.70 -9.21
CA GLY A 39 6.32 19.36 -9.71
C GLY A 39 5.45 18.92 -10.90
N GLN A 40 5.64 17.67 -11.34
CA GLN A 40 4.85 17.07 -12.42
C GLN A 40 3.62 16.30 -11.90
N GLY A 41 3.42 16.25 -10.58
CA GLY A 41 2.32 15.51 -9.95
C GLY A 41 2.51 14.00 -9.93
N LEU A 42 3.71 13.48 -10.22
CA LEU A 42 3.98 12.05 -10.18
C LEU A 42 4.11 11.58 -8.72
N GLN A 43 3.24 10.71 -8.23
CA GLN A 43 3.39 10.19 -6.86
C GLN A 43 4.63 9.30 -6.72
N ARG A 44 5.36 9.44 -5.61
CA ARG A 44 6.47 8.53 -5.28
C ARG A 44 5.92 7.12 -5.13
N LEU A 45 6.45 6.16 -5.89
CA LEU A 45 5.95 4.79 -5.88
C LEU A 45 6.09 4.14 -4.49
N GLY A 46 7.09 4.57 -3.71
CA GLY A 46 7.22 4.14 -2.32
C GLY A 46 6.01 4.51 -1.46
N ALA A 47 5.50 5.74 -1.60
CA ALA A 47 4.32 6.20 -0.88
C ALA A 47 3.05 5.54 -1.41
N MET A 48 2.89 5.47 -2.74
CA MET A 48 1.78 4.78 -3.40
C MET A 48 1.69 3.31 -2.96
N ASN A 49 2.80 2.58 -2.96
CA ASN A 49 2.84 1.18 -2.55
C ASN A 49 2.47 1.01 -1.08
N LYS A 50 2.93 1.90 -0.18
CA LYS A 50 2.51 1.88 1.23
C LYS A 50 1.00 2.11 1.36
N ALA A 51 0.45 3.09 0.64
CA ALA A 51 -1.00 3.36 0.65
C ALA A 51 -1.82 2.18 0.11
N LEU A 52 -1.38 1.54 -0.97
CA LEU A 52 -2.04 0.36 -1.53
C LEU A 52 -1.97 -0.83 -0.58
N MET A 53 -0.82 -1.11 0.03
CA MET A 53 -0.70 -2.16 1.05
C MET A 53 -1.60 -1.86 2.27
N ALA A 54 -1.72 -0.59 2.66
CA ALA A 54 -2.61 -0.17 3.74
C ALA A 54 -4.08 -0.39 3.38
N ARG A 55 -4.49 -0.05 2.15
CA ARG A 55 -5.84 -0.34 1.66
C ARG A 55 -6.16 -1.83 1.63
N HIS A 56 -5.21 -2.66 1.19
CA HIS A 56 -5.40 -4.11 1.23
C HIS A 56 -5.52 -4.67 2.65
N LEU A 57 -4.74 -4.15 3.59
CA LEU A 57 -4.87 -4.52 5.00
C LEU A 57 -6.23 -4.09 5.56
N TRP A 58 -6.71 -2.90 5.18
CA TRP A 58 -8.06 -2.44 5.52
C TRP A 58 -9.15 -3.35 4.96
N ASP A 59 -9.07 -3.74 3.69
CA ASP A 59 -10.06 -4.63 3.07
C ASP A 59 -10.12 -6.01 3.77
N ILE A 60 -8.99 -6.47 4.32
CA ILE A 60 -8.95 -7.65 5.19
C ILE A 60 -9.70 -7.36 6.50
N ILE A 61 -9.35 -6.29 7.22
CA ILE A 61 -9.94 -5.94 8.53
C ILE A 61 -11.45 -5.68 8.45
N ALA A 62 -11.89 -5.00 7.40
CA ALA A 62 -13.30 -4.70 7.16
C ALA A 62 -14.09 -5.93 6.66
N MET A 63 -13.44 -7.10 6.54
CA MET A 63 -14.01 -8.33 6.00
C MET A 63 -14.77 -8.09 4.69
N ASN A 64 -14.18 -7.27 3.81
CA ASN A 64 -14.83 -6.90 2.56
C ASN A 64 -14.82 -8.09 1.59
N ASP A 65 -15.89 -8.87 1.63
CA ASP A 65 -16.06 -10.11 0.90
C ASP A 65 -16.14 -9.93 -0.63
N LYS A 66 -16.24 -8.68 -1.10
CA LYS A 66 -16.27 -8.34 -2.53
C LYS A 66 -14.94 -8.64 -3.23
N SER A 67 -13.82 -8.67 -2.50
CA SER A 67 -12.51 -8.96 -3.07
C SER A 67 -12.18 -10.45 -2.99
N LEU A 68 -11.97 -11.09 -4.15
CA LEU A 68 -11.50 -12.49 -4.23
C LEU A 68 -10.18 -12.68 -3.49
N TRP A 69 -9.31 -11.67 -3.52
CA TRP A 69 -8.05 -11.71 -2.79
C TRP A 69 -8.27 -11.74 -1.28
N VAL A 70 -9.19 -10.93 -0.75
CA VAL A 70 -9.56 -10.97 0.68
C VAL A 70 -10.09 -12.35 1.05
N LYS A 71 -11.03 -12.90 0.27
CA LYS A 71 -11.57 -14.26 0.48
C LYS A 71 -10.47 -15.32 0.49
N TRP A 72 -9.49 -15.22 -0.41
CA TRP A 72 -8.35 -16.13 -0.46
C TRP A 72 -7.45 -15.99 0.78
N VAL A 73 -7.13 -14.76 1.18
CA VAL A 73 -6.33 -14.49 2.39
C VAL A 73 -7.02 -15.04 3.64
N MET A 74 -8.31 -14.79 3.81
CA MET A 74 -9.10 -15.34 4.92
C MET A 74 -9.03 -16.87 4.98
N ARG A 75 -9.22 -17.52 3.82
CA ARG A 75 -9.27 -18.98 3.75
C ARG A 75 -7.92 -19.66 3.92
N TYR A 76 -6.86 -19.12 3.30
CA TYR A 76 -5.57 -19.82 3.17
C TYR A 76 -4.46 -19.25 4.06
N MET A 77 -4.46 -17.94 4.31
CA MET A 77 -3.42 -17.28 5.10
C MET A 77 -3.82 -17.18 6.57
N LEU A 78 -5.08 -16.85 6.84
CA LEU A 78 -5.62 -16.73 8.20
C LEU A 78 -6.08 -18.06 8.77
N LYS A 79 -6.62 -18.97 7.93
CA LYS A 79 -7.04 -20.33 8.32
C LYS A 79 -7.95 -20.35 9.57
N GLY A 80 -8.77 -19.33 9.76
CA GLY A 80 -9.64 -19.20 10.94
C GLY A 80 -8.97 -18.63 12.20
N HIS A 81 -7.67 -18.32 12.16
CA HIS A 81 -7.08 -17.45 13.17
C HIS A 81 -7.53 -16.01 12.95
N SER A 82 -7.71 -15.29 14.05
CA SER A 82 -7.92 -13.85 13.96
C SER A 82 -6.72 -13.21 13.27
N GLU A 83 -6.98 -12.19 12.45
CA GLU A 83 -5.95 -11.39 11.79
C GLU A 83 -4.85 -11.00 12.77
N TRP A 84 -5.25 -10.74 14.01
CA TRP A 84 -4.48 -10.26 15.14
C TRP A 84 -3.52 -11.29 15.74
N THR A 85 -3.72 -12.60 15.52
CA THR A 85 -2.89 -13.66 16.12
C THR A 85 -1.82 -14.20 15.16
N LEU A 86 -1.84 -13.82 13.89
CA LEU A 86 -0.83 -14.28 12.94
C LEU A 86 0.55 -13.70 13.27
N ARG A 87 1.52 -14.59 13.50
CA ARG A 87 2.91 -14.23 13.73
C ARG A 87 3.54 -13.69 12.44
N ASP A 88 4.27 -12.59 12.54
CA ASP A 88 5.01 -11.95 11.42
C ASP A 88 5.99 -12.89 10.69
N SER A 89 6.26 -14.07 11.24
CA SER A 89 7.17 -15.06 10.66
C SER A 89 6.57 -15.90 9.52
N SER A 90 5.24 -16.06 9.44
CA SER A 90 4.60 -16.94 8.45
C SER A 90 4.17 -16.18 7.19
N GLY A 91 4.63 -16.63 6.00
CA GLY A 91 4.17 -16.14 4.70
C GLY A 91 5.25 -15.47 3.84
N SER A 92 4.82 -14.94 2.69
CA SER A 92 5.71 -14.26 1.74
C SER A 92 6.27 -12.94 2.31
N SER A 93 7.39 -12.47 1.77
CA SER A 93 7.98 -11.18 2.16
C SER A 93 7.03 -10.00 1.98
N THR A 94 6.14 -10.07 0.98
CA THR A 94 5.04 -9.12 0.78
C THR A 94 4.04 -9.18 1.92
N TRP A 95 3.61 -10.39 2.31
CA TRP A 95 2.68 -10.58 3.43
C TRP A 95 3.23 -10.00 4.73
N LYS A 96 4.50 -10.27 5.04
CA LYS A 96 5.17 -9.70 6.23
C LYS A 96 5.14 -8.17 6.24
N LYS A 97 5.37 -7.52 5.09
CA LYS A 97 5.29 -6.05 4.98
C LYS A 97 3.86 -5.53 5.17
N VAL A 98 2.86 -6.25 4.69
CA VAL A 98 1.45 -5.91 4.94
C VAL A 98 1.13 -6.03 6.43
N LEU A 99 1.57 -7.10 7.10
CA LEU A 99 1.40 -7.26 8.56
C LEU A 99 2.09 -6.15 9.35
N GLN A 100 3.30 -5.73 8.96
CA GLN A 100 4.02 -4.64 9.62
C GLN A 100 3.28 -3.29 9.56
N LEU A 101 2.42 -3.07 8.56
CA LEU A 101 1.62 -1.83 8.50
C LEU A 101 0.52 -1.77 9.55
N ARG A 102 0.20 -2.88 10.23
CA ARG A 102 -0.81 -2.90 11.29
C ARG A 102 -0.52 -1.86 12.36
N SER A 103 0.72 -1.76 12.84
CA SER A 103 1.07 -0.78 13.89
C SER A 103 0.81 0.67 13.49
N ILE A 104 0.81 0.99 12.19
CA ILE A 104 0.59 2.34 11.66
C ILE A 104 -0.89 2.61 11.44
N ILE A 105 -1.64 1.61 10.97
CA ILE A 105 -3.05 1.77 10.62
C ILE A 105 -3.93 1.60 11.85
N MET A 106 -3.62 0.66 12.75
CA MET A 106 -4.39 0.37 13.96
C MET A 106 -4.80 1.59 14.79
N PRO A 107 -3.89 2.52 15.15
CA PRO A 107 -4.29 3.70 15.91
C PRO A 107 -5.22 4.66 15.14
N LYS A 108 -5.37 4.47 13.83
CA LYS A 108 -6.23 5.27 12.94
C LYS A 108 -7.56 4.57 12.60
N ILE A 109 -7.76 3.35 13.08
CA ILE A 109 -9.00 2.62 12.87
C ILE A 109 -9.90 2.86 14.08
N GLU A 110 -11.02 3.54 13.87
CA GLU A 110 -12.08 3.60 14.87
C GLU A 110 -13.09 2.48 14.60
N TYR A 111 -13.28 1.63 15.59
CA TYR A 111 -14.22 0.53 15.50
C TYR A 111 -15.56 0.99 16.07
N ARG A 112 -16.57 1.20 15.21
CA ARG A 112 -17.94 1.41 15.67
C ARG A 112 -18.61 0.07 15.84
N ILE A 113 -18.70 -0.36 17.10
CA ILE A 113 -19.54 -1.49 17.49
C ILE A 113 -21.00 -1.01 17.32
N GLY A 114 -21.68 -1.49 16.27
CA GLY A 114 -23.11 -1.25 16.09
C GLY A 114 -23.96 -2.06 17.07
N ASP A 115 -25.26 -1.78 17.10
CA ASP A 115 -26.26 -2.34 18.04
C ASP A 115 -26.60 -3.83 17.82
N GLY A 116 -25.59 -4.67 17.61
CA GLY A 116 -25.73 -6.13 17.53
C GLY A 116 -26.09 -6.70 16.16
N ASN A 117 -26.33 -5.87 15.12
CA ASN A 117 -26.71 -6.35 13.79
C ASN A 117 -25.79 -5.91 12.64
N THR A 118 -24.83 -5.00 12.87
CA THR A 118 -23.90 -4.53 11.83
C THR A 118 -22.56 -4.11 12.43
N PHE A 119 -21.46 -4.68 11.92
CA PHE A 119 -20.09 -4.22 12.19
C PHE A 119 -19.68 -3.22 11.09
N GLY A 120 -19.41 -1.97 11.47
CA GLY A 120 -18.95 -0.94 10.56
C GLY A 120 -17.63 -0.33 11.05
N THR A 121 -16.57 -0.45 10.24
CA THR A 121 -15.29 0.20 10.51
C THR A 121 -15.16 1.40 9.56
N LEU A 122 -14.83 2.58 10.09
CA LEU A 122 -14.54 3.79 9.28
C LEU A 122 -13.07 4.16 9.42
N MET A 123 -12.41 4.50 8.30
CA MET A 123 -11.16 5.26 8.32
C MET A 123 -11.52 6.72 8.09
N GLU A 124 -11.20 7.59 9.04
CA GLU A 124 -11.19 9.03 8.79
C GLU A 124 -9.99 9.35 7.87
N TYR A 125 -10.27 10.08 6.79
CA TYR A 125 -9.31 10.48 5.75
C TYR A 125 -8.61 11.79 6.10
#